data_AF-A0A521L3N7-F1
#
_entry.id   AF-A0A521L3N7-F1
#
_cell.length_a   1.000
_cell.length_b   1.000
_cell.length_c   1.000
_cell.angle_alpha   90.00
_cell.angle_beta   90.00
_cell.angle_gamma   90.00
#
_symmetry.space_group_name_H-M   'P 1'
#
loop_
_entity.id
_entity.type
_entity.pdbx_description
1 polymer ?
#
loop_
_entity_poly.entity_id
_entity_poly.type
_entity_poly.pdbx_seq_one_letter_code
_entity_poly.pdbx_strand_id
1 'polypeptide(L)' 'EAAFSHLGLDYRNHVVVDPQFIRPAEVETLLGDATKARQKLGWSCQVKFKDLVREMVEEDVRLLTGTRSRLG' A
#
# COMPACT_ATOMS: atom_id res chain seq x y z
N GLU A 1 -0.18 7.04 -7.07
CA GLU A 1 0.92 8.02 -6.95
C GLU A 1 1.87 7.73 -5.76
N ALA A 2 1.39 7.68 -4.51
CA ALA A 2 2.24 7.61 -3.30
C ALA A 2 3.42 6.60 -3.32
N ALA A 3 3.22 5.38 -3.80
CA ALA A 3 4.27 4.35 -3.87
C ALA A 3 5.36 4.68 -4.90
N PHE A 4 4.99 4.88 -6.16
CA PHE A 4 5.95 5.19 -7.24
C PHE A 4 6.66 6.52 -7.03
N SER A 5 5.95 7.54 -6.56
CA SER A 5 6.54 8.85 -6.27
C SER A 5 7.60 8.79 -5.17
N HIS A 6 7.50 7.84 -4.23
CA HIS A 6 8.50 7.66 -3.19
C HIS A 6 9.88 7.28 -3.77
N LEU A 7 9.89 6.62 -4.93
CA LEU A 7 11.10 6.25 -5.67
C LEU A 7 11.42 7.22 -6.82
N GLY A 8 10.71 8.35 -6.94
CA GLY A 8 10.87 9.30 -8.03
C GLY A 8 10.37 8.79 -9.39
N LEU A 9 9.49 7.78 -9.40
CA LEU A 9 8.93 7.18 -10.62
C LEU A 9 7.52 7.74 -10.90
N ASP A 10 7.17 7.82 -12.19
CA ASP A 10 5.79 8.07 -12.62
C ASP A 10 5.07 6.74 -12.84
N TYR A 11 4.03 6.46 -12.05
CA TYR A 11 3.27 5.21 -12.13
C TYR A 11 2.64 4.97 -13.50
N ARG A 12 2.35 6.04 -14.27
CA ARG A 12 1.74 5.96 -15.60
C ARG A 12 2.62 5.22 -16.61
N ASN A 13 3.93 5.18 -16.37
CA ASN A 13 4.87 4.47 -17.22
C ASN A 13 4.96 2.96 -16.91
N HIS A 14 4.31 2.50 -15.83
CA HIS A 14 4.47 1.14 -15.32
C HIS A 14 3.16 0.39 -15.10
N VAL A 15 2.06 1.09 -14.81
CA VAL A 15 0.77 0.49 -14.50
C VAL A 15 -0.03 0.22 -15.77
N VAL A 16 -0.53 -1.00 -15.91
CA VAL A 16 -1.42 -1.43 -16.99
C VAL A 16 -2.71 -2.02 -16.41
N VAL A 17 -3.82 -1.92 -17.14
CA VAL A 17 -5.10 -2.52 -16.74
C VAL A 17 -5.30 -3.82 -17.49
N ASP A 18 -5.45 -4.92 -16.74
CA ASP A 18 -5.81 -6.21 -17.29
C ASP A 18 -7.28 -6.53 -16.94
N PRO A 19 -8.14 -6.79 -17.95
CA PRO A 19 -9.54 -7.14 -17.73
C PRO A 19 -9.76 -8.33 -16.79
N GLN A 20 -8.79 -9.26 -16.67
CA GLN A 20 -8.92 -10.43 -15.81
C GLN A 20 -9.02 -10.09 -14.32
N PHE A 21 -8.52 -8.92 -13.90
CA PHE A 21 -8.58 -8.45 -12.51
C PHE A 21 -9.80 -7.57 -12.22
N ILE A 22 -10.67 -7.32 -13.21
CA ILE A 22 -11.88 -6.54 -13.02
C ILE A 22 -12.98 -7.45 -12.46
N ARG A 23 -13.47 -7.13 -11.26
CA ARG A 23 -14.56 -7.88 -10.62
C ARG A 23 -15.92 -7.28 -11.02
N PRO A 24 -16.86 -8.07 -11.58
CA PRO A 24 -18.17 -7.56 -11.99
C PRO A 24 -19.04 -6.97 -10.87
N ALA A 25 -18.78 -7.34 -9.62
CA ALA A 25 -19.49 -6.87 -8.43
C ALA A 25 -18.53 -6.24 -7.42
N GLU A 26 -17.75 -5.24 -7.86
CA GLU A 26 -16.87 -4.48 -6.97
C GLU A 26 -17.69 -3.57 -6.05
N VAL A 27 -17.27 -3.45 -4.78
CA VAL A 27 -17.85 -2.45 -3.86
C VAL A 27 -17.19 -1.10 -4.14
N GLU A 28 -17.96 -0.12 -4.57
CA GLU A 28 -17.41 1.19 -4.99
C GLU A 28 -16.75 1.98 -3.86
N THR A 29 -17.20 1.84 -2.62
CA THR A 29 -16.63 2.57 -1.48
C THR A 29 -16.73 1.77 -0.19
N LEU A 30 -15.59 1.67 0.50
CA LEU A 30 -15.50 1.12 1.84
C LEU A 30 -14.98 2.20 2.79
N LEU A 31 -15.89 2.75 3.59
CA LEU A 31 -15.57 3.76 4.61
C LEU A 31 -16.04 3.28 5.98
N GLY A 32 -15.10 2.89 6.82
CA GLY A 32 -15.39 2.46 8.19
C GLY A 32 -15.45 3.63 9.17
N ASP A 33 -16.44 3.62 10.06
CA ASP A 33 -16.49 4.53 11.21
C ASP A 33 -15.95 3.85 12.49
N ALA A 34 -14.75 4.26 12.89
CA ALA A 34 -14.12 3.77 14.12
C ALA A 34 -14.49 4.54 15.40
N THR A 35 -15.57 5.33 15.40
CA THR A 35 -16.01 6.14 16.57
C THR A 35 -16.21 5.27 17.81
N LYS A 36 -16.85 4.11 17.66
CA LYS A 36 -17.08 3.18 18.78
C LYS A 36 -15.78 2.68 19.41
N ALA A 37 -14.77 2.37 18.59
CA ALA A 37 -13.47 1.91 19.06
C ALA A 37 -12.72 3.02 19.81
N ARG A 38 -12.74 4.25 19.26
CA ARG A 38 -12.16 5.44 19.94
C ARG A 38 -12.80 5.67 21.31
N GLN A 39 -14.13 5.64 21.38
CA GLN A 39 -14.86 5.95 22.60
C GLN A 39 -14.72 4.87 23.68
N LYS A 40 -14.81 3.60 23.29
CA LYS A 40 -14.85 2.49 24.27
C LYS A 40 -13.48 1.94 24.64
N LEU A 41 -12.52 2.04 23.72
CA LEU A 41 -11.21 1.40 23.87
C LEU A 41 -10.08 2.43 23.95
N GLY A 42 -10.36 3.73 23.76
CA GLY A 42 -9.33 4.74 23.58
C GLY A 42 -8.46 4.51 22.33
N TRP A 43 -8.88 3.60 21.44
CA TRP A 43 -8.07 3.17 20.31
C TRP A 43 -8.01 4.25 19.23
N SER A 44 -6.82 4.50 18.68
CA SER A 44 -6.62 5.34 17.51
C SER A 44 -5.54 4.76 16.59
N CYS A 45 -5.70 4.96 15.28
CA CYS A 45 -4.70 4.54 14.30
C CYS A 45 -3.44 5.38 14.45
N GLN A 46 -2.29 4.71 14.63
CA GLN A 46 -0.99 5.39 14.79
C GLN A 46 -0.29 5.65 13.44
N VAL A 47 -0.66 4.88 12.40
CA VAL A 47 -0.01 4.93 11.10
C VAL A 47 -0.91 5.64 10.10
N LYS A 48 -0.40 6.69 9.46
CA LYS A 48 -1.13 7.38 8.39
C LYS A 48 -0.92 6.65 7.07
N PHE A 49 -1.86 6.79 6.15
CA PHE A 49 -1.84 6.13 4.84
C PHE A 49 -0.49 6.28 4.10
N LYS A 50 0.02 7.50 3.97
CA LYS A 50 1.29 7.75 3.26
C LYS A 50 2.50 7.13 3.97
N ASP A 51 2.47 7.08 5.30
CA ASP A 51 3.55 6.49 6.09
C ASP A 51 3.57 4.97 5.92
N LEU A 52 2.38 4.34 5.92
CA LEU A 52 2.24 2.91 5.64
C LEU A 52 2.77 2.56 4.24
N VAL A 53 2.34 3.30 3.20
CA VAL A 53 2.82 3.03 1.83
C VAL A 53 4.33 3.18 1.73
N ARG A 54 4.92 4.19 2.39
CA ARG A 54 6.37 4.39 2.43
C ARG A 54 7.08 3.19 3.05
N GLU A 55 6.65 2.77 4.25
CA GLU A 55 7.26 1.64 4.97
C GLU A 55 7.23 0.35 4.13
N MET A 56 6.11 0.07 3.45
CA MET A 56 5.97 -1.08 2.56
C MET A 56 6.95 -1.02 1.39
N VAL A 57 7.06 0.12 0.70
CA VAL A 57 7.96 0.27 -0.45
C VAL A 57 9.44 0.18 -0.03
N GLU A 58 9.81 0.79 1.10
CA GLU A 58 11.17 0.71 1.62
C GLU A 58 11.58 -0.73 1.93
N GLU A 59 10.68 -1.52 2.50
CA GLU A 59 10.94 -2.94 2.79
C GLU A 59 11.04 -3.77 1.50
N ASP A 60 10.17 -3.55 0.52
CA ASP A 60 10.26 -4.24 -0.78
C ASP A 60 11.60 -3.93 -1.46
N VAL A 61 12.08 -2.68 -1.41
CA VAL A 61 13.40 -2.30 -1.93
C VAL A 61 14.52 -3.02 -1.18
N ARG A 62 14.46 -3.09 0.16
CA ARG A 62 15.44 -3.84 0.97
C ARG A 62 15.46 -5.33 0.59
N LEU A 63 14.30 -5.96 0.43
CA LEU A 63 14.19 -7.36 0.04
C LEU A 63 14.79 -7.63 -1.36
N LEU A 64 14.49 -6.78 -2.33
CA LEU A 64 14.99 -6.93 -3.70
C LEU A 64 16.49 -6.64 -3.83
N THR A 65 17.03 -5.72 -3.03
CA THR A 65 18.46 -5.37 -3.07
C THR A 65 19.32 -6.28 -2.19
N GLY A 66 18.78 -6.81 -1.09
CA GLY A 66 19.48 -7.69 -0.15
C GLY A 66 19.63 -9.16 -0.60
N THR A 67 18.93 -9.58 -1.66
CA THR A 67 18.85 -10.98 -2.10
C THR A 67 19.93 -11.40 -3.13
N ARG A 68 20.95 -10.57 -3.42
CA ARG A 68 22.05 -10.94 -4.35
C ARG A 68 23.13 -11.88 -3.79
N SER A 69 22.92 -12.57 -2.66
CA SER A 69 23.96 -13.41 -2.02
C SER A 69 23.54 -14.81 -1.56
N ARG A 70 22.50 -15.45 -2.12
CA ARG A 70 22.20 -16.87 -1.85
C ARG A 70 21.77 -17.70 -3.06
N LEU A 71 22.47 -17.55 -4.17
CA LEU A 71 22.51 -18.57 -5.22
C LEU A 71 23.95 -18.65 -5.74
N GLY A 72 24.74 -19.47 -5.07
CA GLY A 72 26.05 -19.98 -5.47
C GLY A 72 26.08 -21.46 -5.15
#